data_AF-A0A6N8FGJ4-F1
#
_entry.id   AF-A0A6N8FGJ4-F1
#
_cell.length_a   1.000
_cell.length_b   1.000
_cell.length_c   1.000
_cell.angle_alpha   90.00
_cell.angle_beta   90.00
_cell.angle_gamma   90.00
#
_symmetry.space_group_name_H-M   'P 1'
#
loop_
_entity.id
_entity.type
_entity.pdbx_description
1 polymer ?
#
loop_
_entity_poly.entity_id
_entity_poly.type
_entity_poly.pdbx_seq_one_letter_code
_entity_poly.pdbx_strand_id
1 'polypeptide(L)'
;MIFRQFRLERGITLVELLATISLFAVVILLASTVIFQVLGNNTVTSEHIDRNQRVNVIVSELRSQFLEGNSQLCSTQLDEKYYIEVRNENGAVVENCIQDVDSSSPLSIKISSTITDFSLETTFTSKNSYVLDISIDNEEGVDVADCIFTNPTFIADSPSGFIKFKKNICKDDIYLVNGDANIKGNLSLYNSVHFIISDDLYVYDPTKTLELKNGSILQVDGNAHFDSEITLKNNSQLIVENDAHFYKEFSQQGNSGKICVKGNTIFHNGLKEEDFTHILGCN
;
A
#
# COMPACT_ATOMS: atom_id res chain seq x y z
N MET A 1 -80.53 -29.23 14.59
CA MET A 1 -79.26 -29.29 15.34
C MET A 1 -78.30 -30.18 14.58
N ILE A 2 -77.21 -29.62 14.07
CA ILE A 2 -76.16 -30.35 13.36
C ILE A 2 -74.98 -30.44 14.33
N PHE A 3 -74.67 -31.65 14.79
CA PHE A 3 -73.46 -31.92 15.57
C PHE A 3 -72.25 -31.90 14.61
N ARG A 4 -71.36 -30.92 14.77
CA ARG A 4 -70.04 -30.91 14.15
C ARG A 4 -69.14 -31.89 14.91
N GLN A 5 -68.68 -32.94 14.25
CA GLN A 5 -67.60 -33.80 14.72
C GLN A 5 -66.27 -33.03 14.71
N PHE A 6 -65.58 -32.98 15.85
CA PHE A 6 -64.19 -32.54 15.92
C PHE A 6 -63.31 -33.62 15.26
N ARG A 7 -62.56 -33.22 14.23
CA ARG A 7 -61.58 -34.10 13.55
C ARG A 7 -60.42 -34.36 14.49
N LEU A 8 -59.99 -35.62 14.54
CA LEU A 8 -58.81 -36.09 15.26
C LEU A 8 -57.58 -35.23 14.94
N GLU A 9 -57.10 -34.49 15.93
CA GLU A 9 -55.74 -33.98 15.98
C GLU A 9 -54.81 -35.19 16.19
N ARG A 10 -53.86 -35.41 15.27
CA ARG A 10 -52.79 -36.39 15.49
C ARG A 10 -51.90 -35.85 16.60
N GLY A 11 -52.14 -36.29 17.82
CA GLY A 11 -51.26 -36.00 18.95
C GLY A 11 -49.84 -36.43 18.61
N ILE A 12 -48.90 -35.51 18.75
CA ILE A 12 -47.46 -35.81 18.69
C ILE A 12 -47.22 -37.01 19.61
N THR A 13 -46.62 -38.06 19.06
CA THR A 13 -46.35 -39.24 19.86
C THR A 13 -45.22 -38.89 20.84
N LEU A 14 -45.30 -39.40 22.07
CA LEU A 14 -44.31 -39.13 23.12
C LEU A 14 -42.87 -39.44 22.66
N VAL A 15 -42.74 -40.41 21.74
CA VAL A 15 -41.49 -40.80 21.09
C VAL A 15 -40.93 -39.69 20.18
N GLU A 16 -41.77 -39.00 19.39
CA GLU A 16 -41.34 -37.88 18.55
C GLU A 16 -40.88 -36.69 19.40
N LEU A 17 -41.54 -36.43 20.53
CA LEU A 17 -41.12 -35.39 21.47
C LEU A 17 -39.74 -35.70 22.07
N LEU A 18 -39.52 -36.95 22.50
CA LEU A 18 -38.26 -37.39 23.08
C LEU A 18 -37.10 -37.30 22.07
N ALA A 19 -37.34 -37.75 20.83
CA ALA A 19 -36.36 -37.67 19.76
C ALA A 19 -35.98 -36.21 19.44
N THR A 20 -36.96 -35.31 19.44
CA THR A 20 -36.76 -33.88 19.21
C THR A 20 -35.92 -33.25 20.32
N ILE A 21 -36.21 -33.56 21.59
CA ILE A 21 -35.44 -33.07 22.74
C ILE A 21 -33.98 -33.56 22.68
N SER A 22 -33.77 -34.85 22.35
CA SER A 22 -32.42 -35.41 22.21
C SER A 22 -31.63 -34.73 21.07
N LEU A 23 -32.29 -34.44 19.94
CA LEU A 23 -31.66 -33.73 18.84
C LEU A 23 -31.27 -32.30 19.24
N PHE A 24 -32.17 -31.58 19.94
CA PHE A 24 -31.88 -30.23 20.43
C PHE A 24 -30.70 -30.20 21.40
N ALA A 25 -30.57 -31.18 22.30
CA ALA A 25 -29.43 -31.25 23.22
C ALA A 25 -28.10 -31.36 22.48
N VAL A 26 -28.03 -32.16 21.41
CA VAL A 26 -26.83 -32.28 20.56
C VAL A 26 -26.52 -30.97 19.84
N VAL A 27 -27.54 -30.32 19.27
CA VAL A 27 -27.38 -29.04 18.58
C VAL A 27 -26.87 -27.95 19.54
N ILE A 28 -27.38 -27.89 20.77
CA ILE A 28 -26.94 -26.92 21.78
C ILE A 28 -25.48 -27.16 22.17
N LEU A 29 -25.07 -28.42 22.34
CA LEU A 29 -23.67 -28.76 22.65
C LEU A 29 -22.72 -28.36 21.51
N LEU A 30 -23.09 -28.67 20.27
CA LEU A 30 -22.29 -28.30 19.10
C LEU A 30 -22.22 -26.77 18.94
N ALA A 31 -23.33 -26.07 19.10
CA ALA A 31 -23.39 -24.61 19.03
C ALA A 31 -22.54 -23.95 20.12
N SER A 32 -22.60 -24.45 21.35
CA SER A 32 -21.80 -23.94 22.47
C SER A 32 -20.29 -24.07 22.18
N THR A 33 -19.88 -25.21 21.62
CA THR A 33 -18.47 -25.46 21.28
C THR A 33 -17.95 -24.46 20.25
N VAL A 34 -18.73 -24.16 19.21
CA VAL A 34 -18.37 -23.15 18.18
C VAL A 34 -18.26 -21.75 18.81
N ILE A 35 -19.19 -21.38 19.68
CA ILE A 35 -19.16 -20.07 20.36
C ILE A 35 -17.90 -19.93 21.22
N PHE A 36 -17.53 -20.95 21.98
CA PHE A 36 -16.30 -20.93 22.79
C PHE A 36 -15.04 -20.87 21.95
N GLN A 37 -15.00 -21.53 20.78
CA GLN A 37 -13.88 -21.43 19.85
C GLN A 37 -13.73 -20.02 19.27
N VAL A 38 -14.85 -19.37 18.91
CA VAL A 38 -14.84 -17.98 18.39
C VAL A 38 -14.41 -16.98 19.48
N LEU A 39 -14.89 -17.15 20.72
CA LEU A 39 -14.52 -16.26 21.82
C LEU A 39 -13.06 -16.44 22.27
N GLY A 40 -12.55 -17.68 22.30
CA GLY A 40 -11.17 -17.98 22.66
C GLY A 40 -10.12 -17.46 21.66
N ASN A 41 -10.45 -17.40 20.37
CA ASN A 41 -9.54 -16.88 19.34
C ASN A 41 -9.46 -15.34 19.30
N ASN A 42 -10.49 -14.65 19.77
CA ASN A 42 -10.55 -13.19 19.70
C ASN A 42 -9.61 -12.49 20.71
N THR A 43 -9.31 -13.11 21.85
CA THR A 43 -8.44 -12.51 22.88
C THR A 43 -6.98 -12.48 22.45
N VAL A 44 -6.47 -13.56 21.86
CA VAL A 44 -5.09 -13.65 21.36
C VAL A 44 -4.87 -12.73 20.15
N THR A 45 -5.87 -12.61 19.28
CA THR A 45 -5.77 -11.78 18.07
C THR A 45 -5.82 -10.28 18.40
N SER A 46 -6.65 -9.87 19.37
CA SER A 46 -6.78 -8.47 19.77
C SER A 46 -5.50 -7.91 20.42
N GLU A 47 -4.85 -8.70 21.29
CA GLU A 47 -3.59 -8.29 21.91
C GLU A 47 -2.45 -8.14 20.92
N HIS A 48 -2.40 -8.96 19.87
CA HIS A 48 -1.38 -8.83 18.81
C HIS A 48 -1.59 -7.58 17.93
N ILE A 49 -2.85 -7.21 17.66
CA ILE A 49 -3.17 -6.02 16.84
C ILE A 49 -2.81 -4.73 17.59
N ASP A 50 -3.14 -4.63 18.89
CA ASP A 50 -2.80 -3.45 19.71
C ASP A 50 -1.27 -3.27 19.81
N ARG A 51 -0.51 -4.36 19.92
CA ARG A 51 0.97 -4.32 20.02
C ARG A 51 1.66 -3.81 18.76
N ASN A 52 1.26 -4.31 17.58
CA ASN A 52 1.84 -3.85 16.32
C ASN A 52 1.52 -2.37 16.06
N GLN A 53 0.32 -1.93 16.45
CA GLN A 53 -0.06 -0.52 16.35
C GLN A 53 0.81 0.37 17.25
N ARG A 54 1.04 -0.02 18.51
CA ARG A 54 1.88 0.74 19.44
C ARG A 54 3.32 0.89 18.95
N VAL A 55 3.94 -0.20 18.49
CA VAL A 55 5.33 -0.14 17.99
C VAL A 55 5.43 0.75 16.75
N ASN A 56 4.43 0.70 15.86
CA ASN A 56 4.37 1.59 14.70
C ASN A 56 4.26 3.06 15.11
N VAL A 57 3.51 3.37 16.19
CA VAL A 57 3.43 4.73 16.75
C VAL A 57 4.79 5.16 17.31
N ILE A 58 5.48 4.31 18.08
CA ILE A 58 6.82 4.58 18.62
C ILE A 58 7.79 4.90 17.48
N VAL A 59 7.86 4.04 16.46
CA VAL A 59 8.74 4.24 15.30
C VAL A 59 8.42 5.54 14.56
N SER A 60 7.13 5.85 14.40
CA SER A 60 6.71 7.06 13.69
C SER A 60 7.08 8.34 14.46
N GLU A 61 6.92 8.33 15.78
CA GLU A 61 7.29 9.46 16.65
C GLU A 61 8.80 9.70 16.65
N LEU A 62 9.60 8.64 16.83
CA LEU A 62 11.07 8.71 16.76
C LEU A 62 11.55 9.16 15.38
N ARG A 63 10.92 8.68 14.30
CA ARG A 63 11.25 9.09 12.93
C ARG A 63 10.92 10.56 12.68
N SER A 64 9.78 11.06 13.19
CA SER A 64 9.42 12.48 13.07
C SER A 64 10.48 13.35 13.72
N GLN A 65 10.84 13.05 14.97
CA GLN A 65 11.85 13.81 15.71
C GLN A 65 13.23 13.75 15.04
N PHE A 66 13.60 12.59 14.49
CA PHE A 66 14.85 12.44 13.74
C PHE A 66 14.89 13.31 12.48
N LEU A 67 13.77 13.36 11.74
CA LEU A 67 13.63 14.17 10.53
C LEU A 67 13.53 15.67 10.84
N GLU A 68 13.07 16.05 12.03
CA GLU A 68 13.06 17.43 12.54
C GLU A 68 14.46 17.92 12.96
N GLY A 69 15.46 17.04 12.99
CA GLY A 69 16.83 17.39 13.38
C GLY A 69 17.06 17.38 14.89
N ASN A 70 16.20 16.72 15.66
CA ASN A 70 16.34 16.66 17.11
C ASN A 70 17.51 15.74 17.49
N SER A 71 18.42 16.24 18.32
CA SER A 71 19.55 15.47 18.86
C SER A 71 19.13 14.44 19.91
N GLN A 72 17.89 14.55 20.41
CA GLN A 72 17.28 13.64 21.36
C GLN A 72 15.94 13.13 20.81
N LEU A 73 15.79 11.81 20.75
CA LEU A 73 14.60 11.12 20.27
C LEU A 73 13.94 10.37 21.43
N CYS A 74 12.72 10.73 21.78
CA CYS A 74 11.95 10.11 22.85
C CYS A 74 10.57 9.71 22.35
N SER A 75 9.97 8.67 22.93
CA SER A 75 8.55 8.37 22.70
C SER A 75 7.81 8.26 24.02
N THR A 76 6.62 8.89 24.07
CA THR A 76 5.73 8.81 25.23
C THR A 76 5.09 7.43 25.42
N GLN A 77 5.19 6.56 24.41
CA GLN A 77 4.62 5.22 24.41
C GLN A 77 5.62 4.14 24.86
N LEU A 78 6.87 4.51 25.13
CA LEU A 78 7.87 3.61 25.71
C LEU A 78 7.59 3.43 27.20
N ASP A 79 6.96 2.32 27.54
CA ASP A 79 6.85 1.83 28.91
C ASP A 79 7.89 0.75 29.20
N GLU A 80 7.90 0.19 30.43
CA GLU A 80 8.82 -0.87 30.86
C GLU A 80 8.74 -2.16 30.01
N LYS A 81 7.77 -2.26 29.09
CA LYS A 81 7.56 -3.44 28.26
C LYS A 81 8.36 -3.40 26.96
N TYR A 82 8.93 -2.24 26.60
CA TYR A 82 9.71 -2.05 25.39
C TYR A 82 11.07 -1.46 25.70
N TYR A 83 12.08 -1.92 24.98
CA TYR A 83 13.42 -1.32 25.03
C TYR A 83 13.93 -1.08 23.62
N ILE A 84 14.75 -0.03 23.49
CA ILE A 84 15.39 0.37 22.25
C ILE A 84 16.85 -0.04 22.32
N GLU A 85 17.34 -0.62 21.24
CA GLU A 85 18.78 -0.81 20.98
C GLU A 85 19.16 0.01 19.75
N VAL A 86 20.21 0.81 19.85
CA VAL A 86 20.84 1.44 18.68
C VAL A 86 21.85 0.46 18.10
N ARG A 87 21.78 0.23 16.78
CA ARG A 87 22.61 -0.76 16.06
C ARG A 87 23.89 -0.17 15.46
N ASN A 88 23.98 1.14 15.34
CA ASN A 88 25.14 1.84 14.80
C ASN A 88 25.69 2.85 15.83
N GLU A 89 26.80 3.51 15.50
CA GLU A 89 27.44 4.49 16.38
C GLU A 89 26.73 5.85 16.42
N ASN A 90 25.52 5.96 15.84
CA ASN A 90 24.76 7.20 15.77
C ASN A 90 23.83 7.36 16.97
N GLY A 91 24.39 7.80 18.10
CA GLY A 91 23.66 8.07 19.33
C GLY A 91 23.65 6.90 20.33
N ALA A 92 23.17 7.18 21.54
CA ALA A 92 23.15 6.24 22.66
C ALA A 92 21.81 6.25 23.39
N VAL A 93 21.37 5.10 23.89
CA VAL A 93 20.12 4.98 24.64
C VAL A 93 20.35 5.39 26.10
N VAL A 94 19.70 6.47 26.53
CA VAL A 94 19.74 7.02 27.89
C VAL A 94 18.30 7.27 28.33
N GLU A 95 17.86 6.63 29.41
CA GLU A 95 16.52 6.80 30.00
C GLU A 95 15.37 6.63 28.98
N ASN A 96 15.43 5.58 28.15
CA ASN A 96 14.46 5.29 27.07
C ASN A 96 14.39 6.32 25.94
N CYS A 97 15.35 7.24 25.87
CA CYS A 97 15.53 8.13 24.74
C CYS A 97 16.85 7.83 24.04
N ILE A 98 16.94 8.15 22.75
CA ILE A 98 18.20 8.12 22.00
C ILE A 98 18.77 9.53 22.04
N GLN A 99 19.95 9.71 22.64
CA GLN A 99 20.66 10.98 22.75
C GLN A 99 21.84 11.03 21.76
N ASP A 100 22.37 12.24 21.55
CA ASP A 100 23.51 12.52 20.68
C ASP A 100 23.33 12.01 19.25
N VAL A 101 22.10 12.09 18.74
CA VAL A 101 21.77 11.66 17.38
C VAL A 101 22.23 12.71 16.38
N ASP A 102 23.05 12.28 15.43
CA ASP A 102 23.39 13.01 14.23
C ASP A 102 22.37 12.68 13.13
N SER A 103 21.44 13.60 12.88
CA SER A 103 20.45 13.44 11.81
C SER A 103 21.09 13.33 10.42
N SER A 104 22.34 13.77 10.21
CA SER A 104 22.98 13.69 8.89
C SER A 104 23.46 12.28 8.51
N SER A 105 23.61 11.39 9.49
CA SER A 105 23.96 9.98 9.29
C SER A 105 22.74 9.07 9.53
N PRO A 106 22.67 7.89 8.88
CA PRO A 106 21.60 6.93 9.16
C PRO A 106 21.56 6.55 10.65
N LEU A 107 20.38 6.30 11.19
CA LEU A 107 20.17 5.82 12.55
C LEU A 107 19.44 4.47 12.48
N SER A 108 20.13 3.38 12.82
CA SER A 108 19.56 2.03 12.84
C SER A 108 19.14 1.68 14.27
N ILE A 109 17.86 1.37 14.47
CA ILE A 109 17.31 1.02 15.78
C ILE A 109 16.58 -0.32 15.73
N LYS A 110 16.61 -1.02 16.87
CA LYS A 110 15.78 -2.19 17.13
C LYS A 110 14.92 -1.92 18.35
N ILE A 111 13.61 -2.11 18.21
CA ILE A 111 12.65 -2.05 19.31
C ILE A 111 12.23 -3.48 19.63
N SER A 112 12.39 -3.89 20.88
CA SER A 112 12.05 -5.23 21.33
C SER A 112 11.11 -5.18 22.53
N SER A 113 10.25 -6.18 22.68
CA SER A 113 9.40 -6.32 23.87
C SER A 113 10.07 -7.21 24.92
N THR A 114 9.84 -6.93 26.20
CA THR A 114 10.27 -7.80 27.32
C THR A 114 9.30 -8.95 27.58
N ILE A 115 8.07 -8.85 27.07
CA ILE A 115 6.99 -9.83 27.33
C ILE A 115 6.93 -10.89 26.22
N THR A 116 7.30 -10.53 24.99
CA THR A 116 7.26 -11.43 23.83
C THR A 116 8.55 -11.39 23.03
N ASP A 117 8.75 -12.40 22.19
CA ASP A 117 9.82 -12.51 21.20
C ASP A 117 9.69 -11.52 20.02
N PHE A 118 8.85 -10.49 20.17
CA PHE A 118 8.65 -9.47 19.15
C PHE A 118 9.87 -8.54 19.10
N SER A 119 10.39 -8.33 17.89
CA SER A 119 11.34 -7.26 17.64
C SER A 119 11.15 -6.65 16.25
N LEU A 120 11.25 -5.32 16.17
CA LEU A 120 11.20 -4.56 14.95
C LEU A 120 12.52 -3.83 14.77
N GLU A 121 13.14 -4.00 13.60
CA GLU A 121 14.37 -3.31 13.22
C GLU A 121 14.08 -2.34 12.08
N THR A 122 14.58 -1.13 12.19
CA THR A 122 14.36 -0.08 11.18
C THR A 122 15.55 0.87 11.14
N THR A 123 15.73 1.55 10.01
CA THR A 123 16.78 2.57 9.84
C THR A 123 16.15 3.87 9.39
N PHE A 124 16.44 4.95 10.11
CA PHE A 124 16.09 6.30 9.71
C PHE A 124 17.24 6.89 8.91
N THR A 125 16.92 7.53 7.80
CA THR A 125 17.88 8.28 6.98
C THR A 125 17.36 9.69 6.87
N SER A 126 18.22 10.70 7.06
CA SER A 126 17.76 12.08 6.89
C SER A 126 17.24 12.25 5.49
N LYS A 127 16.22 13.11 5.37
CA LYS A 127 15.85 13.70 4.08
C LYS A 127 16.98 14.62 3.59
N ASN A 128 18.14 14.06 3.27
CA ASN A 128 18.65 14.32 1.93
C ASN A 128 17.74 13.52 1.00
N SER A 129 16.51 14.02 0.89
CA SER A 129 15.69 13.73 -0.25
C SER A 129 16.59 14.00 -1.45
N TYR A 130 16.79 12.99 -2.29
CA TYR A 130 16.84 13.30 -3.70
C TYR A 130 15.43 13.81 -4.08
N VAL A 131 15.05 15.01 -3.60
CA VAL A 131 14.25 15.86 -4.46
C VAL A 131 15.24 16.11 -5.59
N LEU A 132 15.04 15.48 -6.74
CA LEU A 132 15.51 16.10 -7.97
C LEU A 132 14.76 17.45 -8.02
N ASP A 133 15.30 18.44 -7.34
CA ASP A 133 14.93 19.82 -7.59
C ASP A 133 15.79 20.15 -8.81
N ILE A 134 15.25 19.83 -9.98
CA ILE A 134 15.83 20.27 -11.24
C ILE A 134 15.53 21.78 -11.27
N SER A 135 16.32 22.56 -10.55
CA SER A 135 16.45 23.99 -10.78
C SER A 135 17.13 24.13 -12.14
N ILE A 136 16.31 24.18 -13.19
CA ILE A 136 16.75 24.59 -14.52
C ILE A 136 17.07 26.07 -14.41
N ASP A 137 18.35 26.39 -14.20
CA ASP A 137 18.85 27.70 -14.53
C ASP A 137 18.60 27.91 -16.02
N ASN A 138 17.69 28.84 -16.32
CA ASN A 138 17.34 29.24 -17.67
C ASN A 138 18.49 30.03 -18.31
N GLU A 139 19.66 29.42 -18.43
CA GLU A 139 20.68 29.91 -19.35
C GLU A 139 20.34 29.37 -20.74
N GLU A 140 19.88 30.28 -21.60
CA GLU A 140 19.59 30.02 -23.01
C GLU A 140 20.83 29.40 -23.68
N GLY A 141 20.78 28.10 -23.97
CA GLY A 141 21.83 27.38 -24.69
C GLY A 141 22.24 26.02 -24.10
N VAL A 142 21.61 25.58 -23.01
CA VAL A 142 21.99 24.32 -22.33
C VAL A 142 21.44 23.11 -23.07
N ASP A 143 22.35 22.19 -23.43
CA ASP A 143 22.06 20.86 -23.94
C ASP A 143 21.10 20.16 -22.99
N VAL A 144 19.91 19.76 -23.47
CA VAL A 144 18.88 19.16 -22.61
C VAL A 144 19.43 17.84 -22.07
N ALA A 145 19.48 17.69 -20.75
CA ALA A 145 20.07 16.53 -20.12
C ALA A 145 19.31 15.24 -20.46
N ASP A 146 20.06 14.14 -20.60
CA ASP A 146 19.47 12.79 -20.66
C ASP A 146 18.92 12.42 -19.27
N CYS A 147 17.63 12.13 -19.18
CA CYS A 147 16.99 11.73 -17.92
C CYS A 147 16.97 10.21 -17.78
N ILE A 148 18.15 9.64 -17.54
CA ILE A 148 18.34 8.19 -17.34
C ILE A 148 18.62 7.92 -15.86
N PHE A 149 17.73 7.18 -15.22
CA PHE A 149 17.87 6.72 -13.85
C PHE A 149 18.44 5.30 -13.86
N THR A 150 19.73 5.16 -13.53
CA THR A 150 20.45 3.87 -13.59
C THR A 150 20.45 3.10 -12.27
N ASN A 151 19.70 3.55 -11.27
CA ASN A 151 19.56 2.80 -10.03
C ASN A 151 18.71 1.55 -10.29
N PRO A 152 19.06 0.39 -9.69
CA PRO A 152 18.32 -0.85 -9.88
C PRO A 152 16.85 -0.73 -9.46
N THR A 153 16.57 0.21 -8.54
CA THR A 153 15.20 0.59 -8.18
C THR A 153 15.11 2.11 -8.07
N PHE A 154 14.32 2.72 -8.94
CA PHE A 154 13.91 4.11 -8.84
C PHE A 154 12.82 4.25 -7.78
N ILE A 155 13.02 5.11 -6.79
CA ILE A 155 12.02 5.37 -5.75
C ILE A 155 11.60 6.84 -5.85
N ALA A 156 10.32 7.07 -6.10
CA ALA A 156 9.74 8.40 -6.06
C ALA A 156 8.70 8.47 -4.94
N ASP A 157 8.98 9.28 -3.92
CA ASP A 157 8.11 9.45 -2.76
C ASP A 157 7.69 10.92 -2.62
N SER A 158 6.39 11.18 -2.61
CA SER A 158 5.83 12.51 -2.38
C SER A 158 4.63 12.42 -1.43
N PRO A 159 4.85 12.54 -0.10
CA PRO A 159 3.81 12.30 0.90
C PRO A 159 2.61 13.25 0.73
N SER A 160 2.88 14.49 0.36
CA SER A 160 1.89 15.57 0.22
C SER A 160 1.74 16.10 -1.21
N GLY A 161 2.50 15.57 -2.17
CA GLY A 161 2.66 16.17 -3.49
C GLY A 161 2.33 15.25 -4.66
N PHE A 162 2.58 15.80 -5.85
CA PHE A 162 2.55 15.08 -7.11
C PHE A 162 3.97 15.01 -7.64
N ILE A 163 4.42 13.80 -7.94
CA ILE A 163 5.58 13.55 -8.79
C ILE A 163 5.14 13.90 -10.21
N LYS A 164 5.69 14.99 -10.76
CA LYS A 164 5.27 15.52 -12.06
C LYS A 164 6.41 15.42 -13.05
N PHE A 165 6.19 14.68 -14.11
CA PHE A 165 7.08 14.67 -15.27
C PHE A 165 6.50 15.58 -16.35
N LYS A 166 7.33 16.48 -16.87
CA LYS A 166 6.91 17.53 -17.81
C LYS A 166 7.76 17.52 -19.07
N LYS A 167 7.16 18.05 -20.14
CA LYS A 167 7.83 18.35 -21.40
C LYS A 167 8.99 19.35 -21.23
N ASN A 168 9.98 19.25 -22.10
CA ASN A 168 11.17 20.08 -22.27
C ASN A 168 12.14 20.06 -21.07
N ILE A 169 12.07 19.03 -20.24
CA ILE A 169 13.06 18.82 -19.15
C ILE A 169 14.14 17.85 -19.60
N CYS A 170 13.75 16.81 -20.31
CA CYS A 170 14.62 15.72 -20.75
C CYS A 170 14.69 15.71 -22.26
N LYS A 171 15.81 15.20 -22.77
CA LYS A 171 15.97 14.98 -24.20
C LYS A 171 14.81 14.14 -24.74
N ASP A 172 14.20 14.62 -25.82
CA ASP A 172 13.04 14.02 -26.48
C ASP A 172 11.80 13.80 -25.57
N ASP A 173 11.74 14.46 -24.41
CA ASP A 173 10.69 14.28 -23.39
C ASP A 173 10.61 12.86 -22.79
N ILE A 174 11.72 12.13 -22.88
CA ILE A 174 11.84 10.75 -22.41
C ILE A 174 12.48 10.71 -21.02
N TYR A 175 11.82 10.01 -20.10
CA TYR A 175 12.34 9.66 -18.79
C TYR A 175 12.52 8.15 -18.76
N LEU A 176 13.76 7.68 -18.57
CA LEU A 176 14.08 6.25 -18.62
C LEU A 176 14.54 5.77 -17.25
N VAL A 177 13.85 4.80 -16.67
CA VAL A 177 14.28 4.05 -15.48
C VAL A 177 14.84 2.71 -15.93
N ASN A 178 16.15 2.53 -15.76
CA ASN A 178 16.84 1.28 -16.06
C ASN A 178 16.82 0.38 -14.81
N GLY A 179 15.67 -0.24 -14.57
CA GLY A 179 15.39 -1.06 -13.40
C GLY A 179 13.92 -1.01 -13.01
N ASP A 180 13.65 -1.38 -11.75
CA ASP A 180 12.32 -1.28 -11.16
C ASP A 180 11.96 0.16 -10.81
N ALA A 181 10.67 0.48 -10.76
CA ALA A 181 10.15 1.75 -10.26
C ALA A 181 9.16 1.53 -9.12
N ASN A 182 9.40 2.20 -7.99
CA ASN A 182 8.52 2.21 -6.83
C ASN A 182 8.04 3.65 -6.57
N ILE A 183 6.74 3.86 -6.75
CA ILE A 183 6.11 5.17 -6.65
C ILE A 183 5.19 5.20 -5.44
N LYS A 184 5.54 6.08 -4.49
CA LYS A 184 4.82 6.33 -3.25
C LYS A 184 4.29 7.76 -3.25
N GLY A 185 3.18 7.98 -3.91
CA GLY A 185 2.60 9.32 -4.04
C GLY A 185 1.76 9.44 -5.29
N ASN A 186 1.22 10.64 -5.51
CA ASN A 186 0.52 10.90 -6.75
C ASN A 186 1.56 11.03 -7.87
N LEU A 187 1.37 10.29 -8.96
CA LEU A 187 2.18 10.41 -10.16
C LEU A 187 1.36 11.10 -11.24
N SER A 188 1.95 12.06 -11.93
CA SER A 188 1.29 12.64 -13.07
C SER A 188 2.22 13.00 -14.23
N LEU A 189 1.88 12.49 -15.40
CA LEU A 189 2.58 12.70 -16.67
C LEU A 189 1.81 13.72 -17.50
N TYR A 190 2.48 14.78 -17.94
CA TYR A 190 1.86 15.88 -18.68
C TYR A 190 2.53 16.12 -20.03
N ASN A 191 1.71 16.45 -21.03
CA ASN A 191 2.13 17.07 -22.29
C ASN A 191 3.11 16.21 -23.09
N SER A 192 2.67 15.02 -23.49
CA SER A 192 3.39 14.13 -24.40
C SER A 192 4.73 13.61 -23.87
N VAL A 193 4.90 13.56 -22.55
CA VAL A 193 6.02 12.88 -21.90
C VAL A 193 5.95 11.37 -22.11
N HIS A 194 7.10 10.74 -22.36
CA HIS A 194 7.24 9.29 -22.39
C HIS A 194 8.06 8.83 -21.18
N PHE A 195 7.39 8.17 -20.23
CA PHE A 195 8.04 7.59 -19.05
C PHE A 195 8.18 6.08 -19.25
N ILE A 196 9.42 5.60 -19.32
CA ILE A 196 9.78 4.22 -19.62
C ILE A 196 10.43 3.59 -18.40
N ILE A 197 9.95 2.41 -18.00
CA ILE A 197 10.48 1.60 -16.91
C ILE A 197 10.86 0.25 -17.49
N SER A 198 12.15 -0.10 -17.41
CA SER A 198 12.69 -1.30 -18.08
C SER A 198 12.36 -2.62 -17.37
N ASP A 199 12.08 -2.59 -16.07
CA ASP A 199 11.63 -3.78 -15.32
C ASP A 199 10.22 -3.53 -14.73
N ASP A 200 10.00 -3.82 -13.44
CA ASP A 200 8.67 -3.78 -12.84
C ASP A 200 8.28 -2.37 -12.34
N LEU A 201 6.99 -2.02 -12.44
CA LEU A 201 6.40 -0.82 -11.84
C LEU A 201 5.50 -1.18 -10.67
N TYR A 202 5.70 -0.48 -9.56
CA TYR A 202 4.85 -0.56 -8.39
C TYR A 202 4.38 0.82 -7.93
N VAL A 203 3.07 1.04 -7.91
CA VAL A 203 2.44 2.27 -7.40
C VAL A 203 1.69 1.92 -6.11
N TYR A 204 2.38 2.06 -4.97
CA TYR A 204 1.94 1.59 -3.67
C TYR A 204 1.36 2.71 -2.82
N ASP A 205 0.14 3.15 -3.13
CA ASP A 205 -0.69 3.87 -2.17
C ASP A 205 -2.14 3.95 -2.66
N PRO A 206 -3.11 3.27 -2.01
CA PRO A 206 -4.50 3.26 -2.44
C PRO A 206 -5.22 4.60 -2.28
N THR A 207 -4.60 5.59 -1.62
CA THR A 207 -5.11 6.95 -1.48
C THR A 207 -4.60 7.91 -2.55
N LYS A 208 -3.68 7.45 -3.41
CA LYS A 208 -3.03 8.28 -4.44
C LYS A 208 -3.60 7.98 -5.82
N THR A 209 -3.20 8.83 -6.75
CA THR A 209 -3.66 8.82 -8.13
C THR A 209 -2.48 8.77 -9.08
N LEU A 210 -2.61 7.96 -10.13
CA LEU A 210 -1.75 7.94 -11.30
C LEU A 210 -2.49 8.62 -12.46
N GLU A 211 -2.05 9.80 -12.87
CA GLU A 211 -2.76 10.61 -13.86
C GLU A 211 -1.91 10.89 -15.10
N LEU A 212 -2.29 10.33 -16.25
CA LEU A 212 -1.64 10.54 -17.54
C LEU A 212 -2.48 11.48 -18.41
N LYS A 213 -1.85 12.50 -19.02
CA LYS A 213 -2.54 13.53 -19.80
C LYS A 213 -1.83 13.90 -21.08
N ASN A 214 -2.63 14.34 -22.05
CA ASN A 214 -2.20 15.08 -23.23
C ASN A 214 -1.16 14.29 -24.06
N GLY A 215 -1.52 13.06 -24.42
CA GLY A 215 -0.67 12.18 -25.22
C GLY A 215 0.55 11.63 -24.50
N SER A 216 0.63 11.76 -23.16
CA SER A 216 1.70 11.13 -22.40
C SER A 216 1.62 9.61 -22.44
N ILE A 217 2.77 8.95 -22.41
CA ILE A 217 2.91 7.49 -22.46
C ILE A 217 3.63 7.04 -21.19
N LEU A 218 3.03 6.12 -20.45
CA LEU A 218 3.71 5.31 -19.43
C LEU A 218 3.93 3.92 -20.01
N GLN A 219 5.18 3.52 -20.14
CA GLN A 219 5.57 2.20 -20.62
C GLN A 219 6.31 1.44 -19.53
N VAL A 220 5.88 0.22 -19.28
CA VAL A 220 6.49 -0.71 -18.33
C VAL A 220 6.83 -1.98 -19.09
N ASP A 221 8.12 -2.28 -19.21
CA ASP A 221 8.60 -3.45 -19.95
C ASP A 221 8.47 -4.75 -19.11
N GLY A 222 8.41 -4.64 -17.78
CA GLY A 222 8.10 -5.72 -16.86
C GLY A 222 6.62 -5.79 -16.45
N ASN A 223 6.37 -6.19 -15.21
CA ASN A 223 5.04 -6.27 -14.61
C ASN A 223 4.63 -4.93 -14.00
N ALA A 224 3.33 -4.68 -13.90
CA ALA A 224 2.81 -3.48 -13.28
C ALA A 224 1.82 -3.77 -12.16
N HIS A 225 1.99 -3.10 -11.02
CA HIS A 225 1.13 -3.22 -9.85
C HIS A 225 0.57 -1.85 -9.46
N PHE A 226 -0.75 -1.71 -9.55
CA PHE A 226 -1.44 -0.45 -9.29
C PHE A 226 -2.39 -0.58 -8.10
N ASP A 227 -1.94 -0.11 -6.94
CA ASP A 227 -2.80 0.05 -5.77
C ASP A 227 -3.60 1.34 -5.80
N SER A 228 -3.19 2.31 -6.62
CA SER A 228 -3.77 3.64 -6.79
C SER A 228 -4.86 3.70 -7.86
N GLU A 229 -5.73 4.72 -7.79
CA GLU A 229 -6.65 5.03 -8.90
C GLU A 229 -5.84 5.49 -10.11
N ILE A 230 -6.19 5.00 -11.30
CA ILE A 230 -5.57 5.41 -12.56
C ILE A 230 -6.54 6.29 -13.34
N THR A 231 -6.03 7.43 -13.83
CA THR A 231 -6.80 8.35 -14.65
C THR A 231 -6.08 8.62 -15.97
N LEU A 232 -6.71 8.27 -17.09
CA LEU A 232 -6.19 8.56 -18.43
C LEU A 232 -7.01 9.66 -19.12
N LYS A 233 -6.31 10.69 -19.61
CA LYS A 233 -6.91 11.83 -20.33
C LYS A 233 -6.21 12.13 -21.63
N ASN A 234 -6.98 12.64 -22.60
CA ASN A 234 -6.50 13.26 -23.84
C ASN A 234 -5.47 12.41 -24.59
N ASN A 235 -5.88 11.24 -25.07
CA ASN A 235 -5.04 10.32 -25.86
C ASN A 235 -3.77 9.82 -25.15
N SER A 236 -3.73 9.84 -23.82
CA SER A 236 -2.65 9.22 -23.05
C SER A 236 -2.69 7.70 -23.16
N GLN A 237 -1.54 7.05 -22.92
CA GLN A 237 -1.39 5.62 -23.06
C GLN A 237 -0.67 5.02 -21.86
N LEU A 238 -1.19 3.92 -21.34
CA LEU A 238 -0.51 3.02 -20.42
C LEU A 238 -0.21 1.72 -21.17
N ILE A 239 1.06 1.36 -21.23
CA ILE A 239 1.56 0.16 -21.92
C ILE A 239 2.29 -0.69 -20.89
N VAL A 240 1.87 -1.94 -20.73
CA VAL A 240 2.50 -2.94 -19.87
C VAL A 240 2.81 -4.16 -20.72
N GLU A 241 4.09 -4.48 -20.87
CA GLU A 241 4.57 -5.55 -21.74
C GLU A 241 4.38 -6.94 -21.12
N ASN A 242 4.22 -7.03 -19.79
CA ASN A 242 3.96 -8.28 -19.08
C ASN A 242 2.60 -8.25 -18.33
N ASP A 243 2.52 -8.82 -17.12
CA ASP A 243 1.30 -8.89 -16.34
C ASP A 243 0.98 -7.55 -15.64
N ALA A 244 -0.30 -7.22 -15.52
CA ALA A 244 -0.78 -6.03 -14.83
C ALA A 244 -1.82 -6.37 -13.76
N HIS A 245 -1.61 -5.85 -12.55
CA HIS A 245 -2.51 -6.01 -11.41
C HIS A 245 -3.16 -4.67 -11.04
N PHE A 246 -4.49 -4.64 -10.98
CA PHE A 246 -5.27 -3.44 -10.66
C PHE A 246 -6.12 -3.68 -9.41
N TYR A 247 -5.90 -2.87 -8.36
CA TYR A 247 -6.62 -2.98 -7.09
C TYR A 247 -7.68 -1.90 -6.86
N LYS A 248 -7.66 -0.86 -7.68
CA LYS A 248 -8.59 0.28 -7.61
C LYS A 248 -9.24 0.56 -8.96
N GLU A 249 -10.31 1.35 -8.87
CA GLU A 249 -11.07 1.82 -10.02
C GLU A 249 -10.20 2.65 -10.96
N PHE A 250 -10.72 2.79 -12.18
CA PHE A 250 -10.09 3.46 -13.28
C PHE A 250 -11.05 4.49 -13.85
N SER A 251 -10.55 5.70 -14.09
CA SER A 251 -11.36 6.80 -14.64
C SER A 251 -10.80 7.30 -15.97
N GLN A 252 -11.62 7.28 -17.01
CA GLN A 252 -11.31 7.92 -18.30
C GLN A 252 -12.02 9.26 -18.42
N GLN A 253 -11.30 10.29 -18.89
CA GLN A 253 -11.90 11.59 -19.16
C GLN A 253 -11.42 12.15 -20.51
N GLY A 254 -12.35 12.59 -21.35
CA GLY A 254 -12.06 13.22 -22.65
C GLY A 254 -11.84 12.24 -23.79
N ASN A 255 -11.00 12.61 -24.77
CA ASN A 255 -10.61 11.70 -25.86
C ASN A 255 -9.85 10.51 -25.27
N SER A 256 -10.45 9.33 -25.37
CA SER A 256 -10.18 8.13 -24.57
C SER A 256 -8.70 7.77 -24.54
N GLY A 257 -8.15 7.70 -23.33
CA GLY A 257 -6.84 7.09 -23.13
C GLY A 257 -6.89 5.59 -23.43
N LYS A 258 -5.71 5.01 -23.69
CA LYS A 258 -5.58 3.59 -24.03
C LYS A 258 -4.79 2.87 -22.95
N ILE A 259 -5.26 1.69 -22.58
CA ILE A 259 -4.49 0.73 -21.80
C ILE A 259 -4.19 -0.46 -22.71
N CYS A 260 -2.92 -0.84 -22.76
CA CYS A 260 -2.44 -1.99 -23.50
C CYS A 260 -1.62 -2.84 -22.51
N VAL A 261 -2.12 -4.03 -22.22
CA VAL A 261 -1.42 -5.04 -21.40
C VAL A 261 -1.23 -6.26 -22.30
N LYS A 262 0.02 -6.68 -22.52
CA LYS A 262 0.32 -7.83 -23.37
C LYS A 262 0.22 -9.15 -22.61
N GLY A 263 0.53 -9.16 -21.32
CA GLY A 263 0.35 -10.30 -20.44
C GLY A 263 -1.07 -10.43 -19.89
N ASN A 264 -1.19 -11.03 -18.71
CA ASN A 264 -2.45 -11.19 -18.00
C ASN A 264 -2.85 -9.89 -17.31
N THR A 265 -4.14 -9.58 -17.37
CA THR A 265 -4.72 -8.51 -16.56
C THR A 265 -5.48 -9.11 -15.39
N ILE A 266 -5.10 -8.75 -14.17
CA ILE A 266 -5.71 -9.25 -12.94
C ILE A 266 -6.37 -8.09 -12.19
N PHE A 267 -7.69 -8.19 -12.05
CA PHE A 267 -8.51 -7.23 -11.33
C PHE A 267 -8.83 -7.74 -9.92
N HIS A 268 -8.57 -6.93 -8.91
CA HIS A 268 -8.86 -7.25 -7.52
C HIS A 268 -10.11 -6.49 -7.03
N ASN A 269 -10.58 -6.81 -5.82
CA ASN A 269 -11.67 -6.08 -5.14
C ASN A 269 -13.00 -6.02 -5.91
N GLY A 270 -13.28 -7.03 -6.75
CA GLY A 270 -14.55 -7.13 -7.48
C GLY A 270 -14.64 -6.25 -8.73
N LEU A 271 -13.54 -5.60 -9.11
CA LEU A 271 -13.39 -4.96 -10.41
C LEU A 271 -13.53 -6.00 -11.52
N LYS A 272 -14.20 -5.63 -12.61
CA LYS A 272 -14.40 -6.49 -13.76
C LYS A 272 -13.81 -5.85 -15.00
N GLU A 273 -13.42 -6.67 -15.97
CA GLU A 273 -12.95 -6.20 -17.28
C GLU A 273 -13.96 -5.25 -17.97
N GLU A 274 -15.26 -5.43 -17.71
CA GLU A 274 -16.34 -4.55 -18.18
C GLU A 274 -16.16 -3.08 -17.75
N ASP A 275 -15.55 -2.87 -16.57
CA ASP A 275 -15.23 -1.56 -16.02
C ASP A 275 -14.08 -0.89 -16.80
N PHE A 276 -13.44 -1.63 -17.70
CA PHE A 276 -12.31 -1.22 -18.54
C PHE A 276 -12.67 -1.34 -20.02
N THR A 277 -13.65 -0.54 -20.44
CA THR A 277 -14.21 -0.51 -21.82
C THR A 277 -13.20 -0.26 -22.96
N HIS A 278 -11.91 -0.05 -22.66
CA HIS A 278 -10.87 0.30 -23.60
C HIS A 278 -9.51 -0.37 -23.34
N ILE A 279 -9.48 -1.52 -22.66
CA ILE A 279 -8.31 -2.41 -22.76
C ILE A 279 -8.36 -3.02 -24.16
N LEU A 280 -7.62 -2.41 -25.07
CA LEU A 280 -7.45 -2.93 -26.41
C LEU A 280 -6.27 -3.89 -26.34
N GLY A 281 -6.45 -5.11 -26.83
CA GLY A 281 -5.32 -5.98 -27.13
C GLY A 281 -4.30 -5.18 -27.95
N CYS A 282 -3.05 -5.23 -27.52
CA CYS A 282 -1.94 -4.51 -28.13
C CYS A 282 -1.70 -5.05 -29.54
N ASN A 283 -2.33 -4.44 -30.55
CA ASN A 283 -2.11 -4.76 -31.97
C ASN A 283 -1.05 -3.84 -32.58
#